data_AF-A0A5C6E9X6-F1
#
_entry.id   AF-A0A5C6E9X6-F1
#
_cell.length_a   1.000
_cell.length_b   1.000
_cell.length_c   1.000
_cell.angle_alpha   90.00
_cell.angle_beta   90.00
_cell.angle_gamma   90.00
#
_symmetry.space_group_name_H-M   'P 1'
#
loop_
_entity.id
_entity.type
_entity.pdbx_description
1 polymer ?
#
loop_
_entity_poly.entity_id
_entity_poly.type
_entity_poly.pdbx_seq_one_letter_code
_entity_poly.pdbx_strand_id
1 'polypeptide(L)'
;MATLSLRMRDDLKAKAQELASKQGVSLNSYINATLAATIAQTETLAMMGDRLGNVDREKLHARVLKFMSKPRAGTEPTPAEIERAVSGQ
;
A
#
# COMPACT_ATOMS: atom_id res chain seq x y z
N MET A 1 11.95 19.82 -1.94
CA MET A 1 10.49 20.00 -2.09
C MET A 1 10.24 20.85 -3.32
N ALA A 2 9.35 20.42 -4.21
CA ALA A 2 8.91 21.24 -5.34
C ALA A 2 7.61 21.96 -4.97
N THR A 3 7.49 23.23 -5.33
CA THR A 3 6.27 24.01 -5.10
C THR A 3 5.39 23.93 -6.34
N LEU A 4 4.17 23.43 -6.18
CA LEU A 4 3.18 23.33 -7.25
C LEU A 4 2.00 24.27 -6.93
N SER A 5 1.68 25.18 -7.84
CA SER A 5 0.45 25.99 -7.75
C SER A 5 -0.65 25.31 -8.55
N LEU A 6 -1.72 24.90 -7.88
CA LEU A 6 -2.88 24.23 -8.48
C LEU A 6 -4.10 25.14 -8.38
N ARG A 7 -4.78 25.37 -9.52
CA ARG A 7 -6.14 25.89 -9.51
C ARG A 7 -7.11 24.72 -9.38
N MET A 8 -7.99 24.82 -8.40
CA MET A 8 -9.05 23.85 -8.14
C MET A 8 -10.39 24.55 -8.10
N ARG A 9 -11.46 23.84 -8.47
CA ARG A 9 -12.81 24.36 -8.25
C ARG A 9 -13.07 24.55 -6.76
N ASP A 10 -13.87 25.55 -6.42
CA ASP A 10 -14.12 25.91 -5.02
C ASP A 10 -14.84 24.80 -4.24
N ASP A 11 -15.75 24.08 -4.89
CA ASP A 11 -16.46 22.94 -4.29
C ASP A 11 -15.51 21.79 -3.93
N LEU A 12 -14.54 21.51 -4.82
CA LEU A 12 -13.54 20.48 -4.61
C LEU A 12 -12.58 20.88 -3.50
N LYS A 13 -12.17 22.16 -3.46
CA LYS A 13 -11.34 22.70 -2.38
C LYS A 13 -12.00 22.52 -1.02
N ALA A 14 -13.28 22.88 -0.91
CA ALA A 14 -14.02 22.78 0.34
C ALA A 14 -14.09 21.32 0.84
N LYS A 15 -14.41 20.38 -0.05
CA LYS A 15 -14.46 18.95 0.28
C LYS A 15 -13.10 18.39 0.68
N ALA A 16 -12.05 18.72 -0.08
CA ALA A 16 -10.70 18.28 0.24
C ALA A 16 -10.21 18.87 1.58
N GLN A 17 -10.57 20.12 1.88
CA GLN A 17 -10.25 20.76 3.16
C GLN A 17 -10.97 20.07 4.31
N GLU A 18 -12.25 19.73 4.16
CA GLU A 18 -13.01 18.98 5.17
C GLU A 18 -12.39 17.60 5.44
N LEU A 19 -12.01 16.88 4.38
CA LEU A 19 -11.36 15.57 4.49
C LEU A 19 -9.98 15.67 5.16
N ALA A 20 -9.19 16.68 4.81
CA ALA A 20 -7.91 16.96 5.43
C ALA A 20 -8.08 17.24 6.94
N SER A 21 -9.06 18.07 7.31
CA SER A 21 -9.40 18.36 8.70
C SER A 21 -9.83 17.12 9.49
N LYS A 22 -10.63 16.22 8.89
CA LYS A 22 -11.01 14.94 9.52
C LYS A 22 -9.80 14.02 9.76
N GLN A 23 -8.77 14.12 8.94
CA GLN A 23 -7.53 13.37 9.07
C GLN A 23 -6.48 14.10 9.93
N GLY A 24 -6.78 15.30 10.44
CA GLY A 24 -5.87 16.09 11.27
C GLY A 24 -4.66 16.65 10.52
N VAL A 25 -4.72 16.79 9.20
CA VAL A 25 -3.61 17.26 8.36
C VAL A 25 -3.95 18.52 7.58
N SER A 26 -2.92 19.24 7.11
CA SER A 26 -3.12 20.39 6.22
C SER A 26 -3.65 19.94 4.85
N LEU A 27 -4.34 20.82 4.13
CA LEU A 27 -4.81 20.54 2.77
C LEU A 27 -3.66 20.17 1.82
N ASN A 28 -2.51 20.84 1.94
CA ASN A 28 -1.33 20.52 1.11
C ASN A 28 -0.78 19.13 1.43
N SER A 29 -0.68 18.77 2.72
CA SER A 29 -0.26 17.44 3.15
C SER A 29 -1.23 16.37 2.66
N TYR A 30 -2.53 16.64 2.75
CA TYR A 30 -3.58 15.76 2.25
C TYR A 30 -3.48 15.53 0.75
N ILE A 31 -3.31 16.60 -0.05
CA ILE A 31 -3.16 16.52 -1.50
C ILE A 31 -1.92 15.70 -1.88
N ASN A 32 -0.78 15.97 -1.24
CA ASN A 32 0.46 15.24 -1.50
C ASN A 32 0.35 13.75 -1.17
N ALA A 33 -0.23 13.42 -0.01
CA ALA A 33 -0.43 12.04 0.41
C ALA A 33 -1.39 11.31 -0.54
N THR A 34 -2.47 11.96 -0.95
CA THR A 34 -3.45 11.41 -1.89
C THR A 34 -2.82 11.17 -3.27
N LEU A 35 -2.04 12.13 -3.78
CA LEU A 35 -1.34 11.98 -5.05
C LEU A 35 -0.34 10.83 -5.01
N ALA A 36 0.44 10.71 -3.93
CA ALA A 36 1.37 9.60 -3.74
C ALA A 36 0.63 8.24 -3.70
N ALA A 37 -0.50 8.18 -2.99
CA ALA A 37 -1.34 6.97 -2.95
C ALA A 37 -1.90 6.61 -4.33
N THR A 38 -2.37 7.58 -5.11
CA THR A 38 -2.88 7.36 -6.47
C THR A 38 -1.78 6.86 -7.42
N ILE A 39 -0.58 7.43 -7.34
CA ILE A 39 0.58 6.97 -8.13
C ILE A 39 0.92 5.53 -7.76
N ALA A 40 1.08 5.24 -6.47
CA ALA A 40 1.42 3.90 -5.99
C ALA A 40 0.36 2.85 -6.40
N GLN A 41 -0.94 3.20 -6.33
CA GLN A 41 -2.02 2.34 -6.79
C GLN A 41 -1.93 2.08 -8.30
N THR A 42 -1.70 3.12 -9.09
CA THR A 42 -1.58 3.01 -10.56
C THR A 42 -0.38 2.14 -10.95
N GLU A 43 0.78 2.37 -10.33
CA GLU A 43 1.99 1.57 -10.55
C GLU A 43 1.80 0.12 -10.11
N THR A 44 1.11 -0.09 -8.99
CA THR A 44 0.79 -1.44 -8.50
C THR A 44 -0.11 -2.17 -9.49
N LEU A 45 -1.15 -1.51 -10.01
CA LEU A 45 -2.03 -2.09 -11.00
C LEU A 45 -1.30 -2.39 -12.32
N ALA A 46 -0.42 -1.49 -12.78
CA ALA A 46 0.42 -1.72 -13.95
C ALA A 46 1.35 -2.92 -13.74
N MET A 47 2.06 -2.97 -12.60
CA MET A 47 2.93 -4.10 -12.25
C MET A 47 2.15 -5.41 -12.16
N MET A 48 0.95 -5.40 -11.58
CA MET A 48 0.08 -6.57 -11.52
C MET A 48 -0.40 -6.98 -12.90
N GLY A 49 -0.78 -6.02 -13.75
CA GLY A 49 -1.15 -6.24 -15.14
C GLY A 49 -0.02 -6.89 -15.93
N ASP A 50 1.20 -6.38 -15.83
CA ASP A 50 2.38 -6.94 -16.51
C ASP A 50 2.74 -8.34 -15.97
N ARG A 51 2.69 -8.52 -14.64
CA ARG A 51 3.02 -9.80 -14.00
C ARG A 51 1.97 -10.87 -14.22
N LEU A 52 0.70 -10.51 -14.37
CA LEU A 52 -0.42 -11.46 -14.49
C LEU A 52 -0.94 -11.58 -15.92
N GLY A 53 -0.62 -10.63 -16.81
CA GLY A 53 -1.14 -10.57 -18.17
C GLY A 53 -0.77 -11.77 -19.04
N ASN A 54 0.36 -12.41 -18.75
CA ASN A 54 0.82 -13.64 -19.41
C ASN A 54 0.75 -14.87 -18.51
N VAL A 55 0.15 -14.77 -17.32
CA VAL A 55 0.08 -15.88 -16.37
C VAL A 55 -1.21 -16.63 -16.55
N ASP A 56 -1.07 -17.91 -16.90
CA ASP A 56 -2.16 -18.89 -16.87
C ASP A 56 -2.73 -18.98 -15.43
N ARG A 57 -3.97 -18.52 -15.28
CA ARG A 57 -4.67 -18.39 -14.00
C ARG A 57 -4.81 -19.73 -13.28
N GLU A 58 -5.04 -20.81 -14.02
CA GLU A 58 -5.18 -22.16 -13.45
C GLU A 58 -3.83 -22.67 -12.93
N LYS A 59 -2.74 -22.42 -13.66
CA LYS A 59 -1.39 -22.77 -13.21
C LYS A 59 -0.96 -21.95 -11.99
N LEU A 60 -1.31 -20.67 -11.94
CA LEU A 60 -1.03 -19.83 -10.77
C LEU A 60 -1.80 -20.33 -9.54
N HIS A 61 -3.09 -20.61 -9.70
CA HIS A 61 -3.93 -21.13 -8.62
C HIS A 61 -3.42 -22.47 -8.09
N ALA A 62 -3.07 -23.41 -8.98
CA ALA A 62 -2.46 -24.69 -8.59
C ALA A 62 -1.13 -24.50 -7.84
N ARG A 63 -0.32 -23.51 -8.23
CA ARG A 63 0.95 -23.20 -7.55
C ARG A 63 0.74 -22.64 -6.15
N VAL A 64 -0.26 -21.76 -5.96
CA VAL A 64 -0.63 -21.21 -4.66
C VAL A 64 -1.16 -22.31 -3.74
N LEU A 65 -2.08 -23.15 -4.23
CA LEU A 65 -2.58 -24.29 -3.46
C LEU A 65 -1.46 -25.25 -3.06
N LYS A 66 -0.53 -25.55 -3.96
CA LYS A 66 0.66 -26.36 -3.68
C LYS A 66 1.61 -25.73 -2.65
N PHE A 67 1.71 -24.40 -2.62
CA PHE A 67 2.48 -23.68 -1.61
C PHE A 67 1.80 -23.75 -0.25
N MET A 68 0.49 -23.50 -0.18
CA MET A 68 -0.28 -23.54 1.06
C MET A 68 -0.47 -24.96 1.61
N SER A 69 -0.46 -25.99 0.76
CA SER A 69 -0.68 -27.38 1.17
C SER A 69 0.47 -27.98 1.98
N LYS A 70 1.63 -27.31 2.01
CA LYS A 70 2.77 -27.70 2.84
C LYS A 70 2.96 -26.65 3.94
N PRO A 71 2.36 -26.82 5.13
CA PRO A 71 2.78 -26.06 6.29
C PRO A 71 4.27 -26.36 6.50
N ARG A 72 5.11 -25.38 6.20
CA ARG A 72 6.52 -25.41 6.62
C ARG A 72 6.50 -25.00 8.07
N ALA A 73 6.81 -25.93 8.97
CA ALA A 73 7.17 -25.56 10.32
C ALA A 73 8.36 -24.59 10.19
N GLY A 74 8.14 -23.34 10.59
CA GLY A 74 9.25 -22.43 10.81
C GLY A 74 10.10 -22.98 11.95
N THR A 75 11.37 -22.60 12.00
CA THR A 75 12.16 -22.76 13.22
C THR A 75 11.45 -21.99 14.32
N GLU A 76 11.24 -22.62 15.47
CA GLU A 76 10.71 -21.91 16.63
C GLU A 76 11.70 -20.78 16.99
N PRO A 77 11.23 -19.52 17.10
CA PRO A 77 12.12 -18.41 17.40
C PRO A 77 12.77 -18.64 18.76
N THR A 78 14.06 -18.38 18.83
CA THR A 78 14.81 -18.46 20.09
C THR A 78 14.25 -17.44 21.09
N PRO A 79 14.39 -17.67 22.41
CA PRO A 79 13.98 -16.69 23.43
C PRO A 79 14.51 -15.27 23.17
N ALA A 80 15.73 -15.14 22.64
CA ALA A 80 16.34 -13.86 22.28
C ALA A 80 15.71 -13.19 21.03
N GLU A 81 15.11 -13.95 20.12
CA GLU A 81 14.35 -13.41 18.98
C GLU A 81 12.95 -12.98 19.42
N ILE A 82 12.34 -13.73 20.36
CA ILE A 82 11.06 -13.36 20.98
C ILE A 82 11.23 -12.07 21.79
N GLU A 83 12.27 -11.98 22.62
CA GLU A 83 12.55 -10.77 23.41
C GLU A 83 12.76 -9.54 22.52
N ARG A 84 13.53 -9.64 21.43
CA ARG A 84 13.71 -8.53 20.47
C ARG A 84 12.40 -8.12 19.79
N ALA A 85 11.59 -9.08 19.36
CA ALA A 85 10.31 -8.80 18.72
C ALA A 85 9.29 -8.14 19.66
N VAL A 86 9.32 -8.49 20.95
CA VAL A 86 8.41 -7.95 21.98
C VAL A 86 8.90 -6.61 22.55
N SER A 87 10.22 -6.40 22.62
CA SER A 87 10.82 -5.18 23.17
C SER A 87 10.98 -4.02 22.18
N GLY A 88 10.73 -4.24 20.88
CA GLY A 88 10.60 -3.17 19.89
C GLY A 88 11.89 -2.36 19.61
N GLN A 89 13.06 -2.96 19.81
CA GLN A 89 14.36 -2.41 19.39
C GLN A 89 14.90 -3.07 18.14
#